data_AF-A0A1Y1XVZ6-F1
#
_entry.id   AF-A0A1Y1XVZ6-F1
#
_cell.length_a   1.000
_cell.length_b   1.000
_cell.length_c   1.000
_cell.angle_alpha   90.00
_cell.angle_beta   90.00
_cell.angle_gamma   90.00
#
_symmetry.space_group_name_H-M   'P 1'
#
loop_
_entity.id
_entity.type
_entity.pdbx_description
1 polymer ?
#
loop_
_entity_poly.entity_id
_entity_poly.type
_entity_poly.pdbx_seq_one_letter_code
_entity_poly.pdbx_strand_id
1 'polypeptide(L)'
;MNFDVVQIVYLIIACVWTLFVLTTACVFIKNRNYPSIRYRSVPLFCVNAASNLIVTLNVLLSGPLSSHYSCVAYLWKLYLFLPLWIITTLVKHIRLIILYRFGAEKILFAYSPECMVLGEESKHKKNSYLNTTTEALNRSLFPKGSWLRCLLTSKAHVICILLWMVPHVILTVAIHYQLLNAEESAQYTIVIAECINGWYWSPVLGIFILYTLGLLPVMLYYLRGVRDAYDIKVEVLWDICIGAVSTIACLLSTELNHNETLLRLFPNQMWNALMCMSMYCIAVAIPFCEKRRFLASYPTRDGAQPLFEDILKDSSLFQEFHAFSVRDFSVENPLFYRRVNQWIHDMKDLESSECTPLMRTKLHKEAYEIFQTFIARNADFEINIRGETYQRISHDLTQEKVESTLFDRALSEVTDMMFQQTFPRFLHHKGWSNNYSNQLESV
;
A
#
# COMPACT_ATOMS: atom_id res chain seq x y z
N MET A 1 -45.99 -7.14 8.47
CA MET A 1 -45.24 -5.86 8.55
C MET A 1 -45.46 -5.13 7.24
N ASN A 2 -46.09 -3.96 7.27
CA ASN A 2 -46.20 -3.13 6.08
C ASN A 2 -44.95 -2.26 6.02
N PHE A 3 -43.99 -2.63 5.17
CA PHE A 3 -42.80 -1.82 4.95
C PHE A 3 -43.18 -0.55 4.17
N ASP A 4 -42.64 0.59 4.60
CA ASP A 4 -42.72 1.82 3.81
C ASP A 4 -41.84 1.70 2.55
N VAL A 5 -42.17 2.44 1.50
CA VAL A 5 -41.42 2.49 0.23
C VAL A 5 -39.94 2.79 0.49
N VAL A 6 -39.63 3.72 1.39
CA VAL A 6 -38.25 4.06 1.78
C VAL A 6 -37.51 2.87 2.38
N GLN A 7 -38.17 2.07 3.22
CA GLN A 7 -37.56 0.88 3.83
C GLN A 7 -37.28 -0.20 2.78
N ILE A 8 -38.19 -0.39 1.82
CA ILE A 8 -37.98 -1.30 0.69
C ILE A 8 -36.76 -0.87 -0.14
N VAL A 9 -36.62 0.43 -0.41
CA VAL A 9 -35.46 0.97 -1.13
C VAL A 9 -34.15 0.68 -0.38
N TYR A 10 -34.09 0.90 0.93
CA TYR A 10 -32.90 0.58 1.72
C TYR A 10 -32.56 -0.91 1.75
N LEU A 11 -33.57 -1.79 1.79
CA LEU A 11 -33.36 -3.24 1.69
C LEU A 11 -32.75 -3.61 0.33
N ILE A 12 -33.26 -3.05 -0.76
CA ILE A 12 -32.71 -3.28 -2.11
C ILE A 12 -31.26 -2.79 -2.17
N ILE A 13 -30.97 -1.58 -1.69
CA ILE A 13 -29.61 -1.03 -1.66
C ILE A 13 -28.68 -1.93 -0.83
N ALA A 14 -29.12 -2.40 0.35
CA ALA A 14 -28.35 -3.29 1.20
C ALA A 14 -28.03 -4.63 0.52
N CYS A 15 -29.00 -5.23 -0.18
CA CYS A 15 -28.80 -6.46 -0.94
C CYS A 15 -27.81 -6.25 -2.09
N VAL A 16 -28.00 -5.22 -2.90
CA VAL A 16 -27.11 -4.88 -4.03
C VAL A 16 -25.70 -4.59 -3.52
N TRP A 17 -25.57 -3.81 -2.46
CA TRP A 17 -24.29 -3.48 -1.85
C TRP A 17 -23.56 -4.72 -1.33
N THR A 18 -24.28 -5.65 -0.69
CA THR A 18 -23.71 -6.91 -0.20
C THR A 18 -23.15 -7.75 -1.35
N LEU A 19 -23.95 -7.93 -2.41
CA LEU A 19 -23.51 -8.66 -3.60
C LEU A 19 -22.30 -7.99 -4.26
N PHE A 20 -22.29 -6.67 -4.33
CA PHE A 20 -21.17 -5.90 -4.83
C PHE A 20 -19.89 -6.17 -4.02
N VAL A 21 -19.91 -5.93 -2.71
CA VAL A 21 -18.73 -6.12 -1.81
C VAL A 21 -18.21 -7.55 -1.87
N LEU A 22 -19.08 -8.55 -1.82
CA LEU A 22 -18.68 -9.96 -1.89
C LEU A 22 -18.03 -10.28 -3.24
N THR A 23 -18.63 -9.84 -4.34
CA THR A 23 -18.11 -10.08 -5.69
C THR A 23 -16.75 -9.40 -5.86
N THR A 24 -16.63 -8.12 -5.51
CA THR A 24 -15.37 -7.38 -5.65
C THR A 24 -14.29 -7.92 -4.73
N ALA A 25 -14.63 -8.36 -3.51
CA ALA A 25 -13.67 -9.01 -2.62
C ALA A 25 -13.16 -10.35 -3.17
N CYS A 26 -14.06 -11.20 -3.71
CA CYS A 26 -13.67 -12.43 -4.38
C CYS A 26 -12.75 -12.18 -5.59
N VAL A 27 -13.08 -11.17 -6.42
CA VAL A 27 -12.24 -10.78 -7.56
C VAL A 27 -10.89 -10.25 -7.08
N PHE A 28 -10.86 -9.44 -6.01
CA PHE A 28 -9.62 -8.92 -5.43
C PHE A 28 -8.70 -10.04 -4.94
N ILE A 29 -9.26 -11.04 -4.23
CA ILE A 29 -8.53 -12.23 -3.75
C ILE A 29 -7.99 -13.06 -4.93
N LYS A 30 -8.81 -13.29 -5.97
CA LYS A 30 -8.40 -14.02 -7.18
C LYS A 30 -7.23 -13.34 -7.89
N ASN A 31 -7.16 -12.01 -7.82
CA ASN A 31 -6.13 -11.19 -8.46
C ASN A 31 -4.97 -10.81 -7.51
N ARG A 32 -4.80 -11.51 -6.39
CA ARG A 32 -3.76 -11.19 -5.38
C ARG A 32 -2.31 -11.16 -5.89
N ASN A 33 -2.03 -11.84 -7.00
CA ASN A 33 -0.69 -11.94 -7.56
C ASN A 33 -0.28 -10.69 -8.36
N TYR A 34 -1.22 -9.80 -8.71
CA TYR A 34 -0.89 -8.57 -9.42
C TYR A 34 -0.18 -7.58 -8.48
N PRO A 35 0.91 -6.91 -8.91
CA PRO A 35 1.69 -6.01 -8.04
C PRO A 35 0.83 -4.93 -7.36
N SER A 36 -0.08 -4.28 -8.11
CA SER A 36 -0.98 -3.25 -7.58
C SER A 36 -1.88 -3.73 -6.44
N ILE A 37 -2.23 -5.02 -6.43
CA ILE A 37 -3.07 -5.65 -5.40
C ILE A 37 -2.20 -6.21 -4.28
N ARG A 38 -1.06 -6.82 -4.61
CA ARG A 38 -0.12 -7.43 -3.67
C ARG A 38 0.36 -6.42 -2.62
N TYR A 39 0.73 -5.21 -3.03
CA TYR A 39 1.22 -4.18 -2.10
C TYR A 39 0.14 -3.69 -1.12
N ARG A 40 -1.15 -3.79 -1.47
CA ARG A 40 -2.29 -3.36 -0.62
C ARG A 40 -2.66 -4.33 0.51
N SER A 41 -1.99 -5.48 0.64
CA SER A 41 -2.27 -6.53 1.64
C SER A 41 -3.68 -7.10 1.55
N VAL A 42 -3.83 -8.25 0.89
CA VAL A 42 -5.13 -8.94 0.78
C VAL A 42 -5.80 -9.21 2.14
N PRO A 43 -5.09 -9.67 3.20
CA PRO A 43 -5.73 -9.87 4.49
C PRO A 43 -6.31 -8.58 5.09
N LEU A 44 -5.57 -7.46 5.04
CA LEU A 44 -6.06 -6.18 5.55
C LEU A 44 -7.25 -5.68 4.74
N PHE A 45 -7.21 -5.85 3.41
CA PHE A 45 -8.35 -5.54 2.54
C PHE A 45 -9.59 -6.36 2.90
N CYS A 46 -9.46 -7.67 3.16
CA CYS A 46 -10.59 -8.51 3.55
C CYS A 46 -11.22 -8.08 4.89
N VAL A 47 -10.39 -7.78 5.90
CA VAL A 47 -10.88 -7.29 7.20
C VAL A 47 -11.58 -5.93 7.03
N ASN A 48 -10.99 -5.04 6.22
CA ASN A 48 -11.56 -3.74 5.90
C ASN A 48 -12.91 -3.89 5.18
N ALA A 49 -13.00 -4.74 4.16
CA ALA A 49 -14.21 -5.03 3.40
C ALA A 49 -15.34 -5.61 4.29
N ALA A 50 -15.00 -6.57 5.15
CA ALA A 50 -15.95 -7.16 6.09
C ALA A 50 -16.47 -6.12 7.09
N SER A 51 -15.58 -5.31 7.66
CA SER A 51 -15.94 -4.26 8.61
C SER A 51 -16.81 -3.19 7.96
N ASN A 52 -16.45 -2.76 6.74
CA ASN A 52 -17.24 -1.85 5.91
C ASN A 52 -18.65 -2.38 5.62
N LEU A 53 -18.76 -3.65 5.24
CA LEU A 53 -20.05 -4.30 4.98
C LEU A 53 -20.92 -4.32 6.24
N ILE A 54 -20.34 -4.70 7.39
CA ILE A 54 -21.08 -4.75 8.66
C ILE A 54 -21.57 -3.36 9.06
N VAL A 55 -20.73 -2.32 8.98
CA VAL A 55 -21.11 -0.94 9.30
C VAL A 55 -22.21 -0.45 8.36
N THR A 56 -22.04 -0.64 7.06
CA THR A 56 -22.99 -0.15 6.05
C THR A 56 -24.33 -0.86 6.18
N LEU A 57 -24.35 -2.18 6.36
CA LEU A 57 -25.59 -2.94 6.58
C LEU A 57 -26.25 -2.56 7.91
N ASN A 58 -25.48 -2.35 8.97
CA ASN A 58 -26.02 -1.90 10.25
C ASN A 58 -26.77 -0.57 10.11
N VAL A 59 -26.23 0.37 9.33
CA VAL A 59 -26.87 1.66 9.03
C VAL A 59 -28.09 1.48 8.12
N LEU A 60 -27.95 0.83 6.96
CA LEU A 60 -29.05 0.67 5.98
C LEU A 60 -30.24 -0.13 6.54
N LEU A 61 -29.98 -1.15 7.37
CA LEU A 61 -31.02 -2.01 7.92
C LEU A 61 -31.65 -1.46 9.21
N SER A 62 -31.08 -0.40 9.81
CA SER A 62 -31.61 0.20 11.05
C SER A 62 -33.03 0.73 10.91
N GLY A 63 -33.39 1.27 9.75
CA GLY A 63 -34.74 1.77 9.46
C GLY A 63 -35.76 0.63 9.24
N PRO A 64 -35.53 -0.29 8.28
CA PRO A 64 -36.43 -1.40 8.01
C PRO A 64 -36.62 -2.36 9.19
N LEU A 65 -35.58 -2.60 10.01
CA LEU A 65 -35.61 -3.56 11.12
C LEU A 65 -35.77 -2.90 12.48
N SER A 66 -36.21 -1.63 12.54
CA SER A 66 -36.22 -0.84 13.77
C SER A 66 -37.01 -1.48 14.93
N SER A 67 -38.04 -2.29 14.63
CA SER A 67 -38.85 -2.99 15.64
C SER A 67 -38.20 -4.23 16.26
N HIS A 68 -37.22 -4.83 15.58
CA HIS A 68 -36.57 -6.08 16.01
C HIS A 68 -35.11 -5.88 16.41
N TYR A 69 -34.60 -4.68 16.19
CA TYR A 69 -33.20 -4.39 16.31
C TYR A 69 -33.00 -3.58 17.59
N SER A 70 -32.21 -4.10 18.53
CA SER A 70 -31.98 -3.40 19.79
C SER A 70 -30.98 -2.25 19.59
N CYS A 71 -31.22 -1.12 20.26
CA CYS A 71 -30.28 0.01 20.31
C CYS A 71 -28.87 -0.45 20.71
N VAL A 72 -28.78 -1.35 21.69
CA VAL A 72 -27.51 -1.94 22.15
C VAL A 72 -26.80 -2.64 20.99
N ALA A 73 -27.46 -3.55 20.27
CA ALA A 73 -26.83 -4.26 19.17
C ALA A 73 -26.38 -3.32 18.03
N TYR A 74 -27.17 -2.28 17.74
CA TYR A 74 -26.84 -1.26 16.76
C TYR A 74 -25.56 -0.49 17.14
N LEU A 75 -25.48 -0.01 18.38
CA LEU A 75 -24.33 0.75 18.87
C LEU A 75 -23.08 -0.12 18.94
N TRP A 76 -23.16 -1.34 19.48
CA TRP A 76 -22.03 -2.26 19.56
C TRP A 76 -21.39 -2.52 18.20
N LYS A 77 -22.20 -2.73 17.15
CA LYS A 77 -21.67 -2.94 15.80
C LYS A 77 -20.96 -1.69 15.28
N LEU A 78 -21.48 -0.50 15.54
CA LEU A 78 -20.79 0.73 15.12
C LEU A 78 -19.52 0.96 15.91
N TYR A 79 -19.55 0.87 17.24
CA TYR A 79 -18.37 1.11 18.06
C TYR A 79 -17.22 0.11 17.84
N LEU A 80 -17.51 -1.10 17.39
CA LEU A 80 -16.48 -2.08 17.09
C LEU A 80 -16.04 -2.03 15.63
N PHE A 81 -16.98 -2.11 14.68
CA PHE A 81 -16.62 -2.30 13.28
C PHE A 81 -16.26 -0.99 12.57
N LEU A 82 -16.75 0.16 13.03
CA LEU A 82 -16.36 1.44 12.44
C LEU A 82 -14.90 1.78 12.76
N PRO A 83 -14.43 1.77 14.04
CA PRO A 83 -13.01 1.97 14.31
C PRO A 83 -12.14 0.91 13.67
N LEU A 84 -12.58 -0.36 13.64
CA LEU A 84 -11.85 -1.42 12.96
C LEU A 84 -11.66 -1.12 11.46
N TRP A 85 -12.70 -0.66 10.78
CA TRP A 85 -12.62 -0.24 9.39
C TRP A 85 -11.66 0.96 9.22
N ILE A 86 -11.77 1.99 10.05
CA ILE A 86 -10.89 3.17 9.97
C ILE A 86 -9.42 2.80 10.25
N ILE A 87 -9.16 2.08 11.34
CA ILE A 87 -7.80 1.67 11.75
C ILE A 87 -7.18 0.76 10.68
N THR A 88 -7.94 -0.18 10.11
CA THR A 88 -7.42 -1.03 9.02
C THR A 88 -7.08 -0.22 7.77
N THR A 89 -7.88 0.80 7.42
CA THR A 89 -7.56 1.75 6.34
C THR A 89 -6.26 2.50 6.63
N LEU A 90 -6.10 3.01 7.85
CA LEU A 90 -4.89 3.75 8.27
C LEU A 90 -3.64 2.86 8.25
N VAL A 91 -3.73 1.67 8.82
CA VAL A 91 -2.62 0.70 8.85
C VAL A 91 -2.21 0.30 7.43
N LYS A 92 -3.18 0.10 6.53
CA LYS A 92 -2.91 -0.12 5.10
C LYS A 92 -2.09 1.02 4.50
N HIS A 93 -2.48 2.26 4.76
CA HIS A 93 -1.79 3.45 4.22
C HIS A 93 -0.41 3.67 4.84
N ILE A 94 -0.27 3.51 6.17
CA ILE A 94 1.01 3.59 6.88
C ILE A 94 2.00 2.57 6.30
N ARG A 95 1.57 1.32 6.09
CA ARG A 95 2.41 0.27 5.50
C ARG A 95 3.00 0.71 4.15
N LEU A 96 2.17 1.29 3.28
CA LEU A 96 2.57 1.72 1.95
C LEU A 96 3.56 2.90 2.01
N ILE A 97 3.36 3.84 2.94
CA ILE A 97 4.31 4.92 3.19
C ILE A 97 5.66 4.37 3.63
N ILE A 98 5.67 3.41 4.57
CA ILE A 98 6.91 2.80 5.05
C ILE A 98 7.61 2.05 3.91
N LEU A 99 6.89 1.28 3.09
CA LEU A 99 7.45 0.61 1.91
C LEU A 99 8.13 1.59 0.95
N TYR A 100 7.50 2.74 0.70
CA TYR A 100 8.05 3.78 -0.19
C TYR A 100 9.33 4.38 0.36
N ARG A 101 9.30 4.78 1.64
CA ARG A 101 10.46 5.38 2.31
C ARG A 101 11.62 4.39 2.36
N PHE A 102 11.34 3.13 2.65
CA PHE A 102 12.34 2.07 2.66
C PHE A 102 12.99 1.88 1.27
N GLY A 103 12.19 1.84 0.21
CA GLY A 103 12.69 1.80 -1.17
C GLY A 103 13.56 3.00 -1.53
N ALA A 104 13.24 4.19 -1.02
CA ALA A 104 14.03 5.38 -1.28
C ALA A 104 15.37 5.40 -0.51
N GLU A 105 15.39 4.94 0.74
CA GLU A 105 16.63 4.82 1.53
C GLU A 105 17.61 3.81 0.91
N LYS A 106 17.06 2.74 0.34
CA LYS A 106 17.80 1.74 -0.42
C LYS A 106 18.62 2.36 -1.56
N ILE A 107 18.08 3.36 -2.28
CA ILE A 107 18.85 4.11 -3.28
C ILE A 107 20.03 4.81 -2.60
N LEU A 108 19.76 5.58 -1.55
CA LEU A 108 20.80 6.41 -0.95
C LEU A 108 21.96 5.58 -0.45
N PHE A 109 21.67 4.41 0.13
CA PHE A 109 22.71 3.48 0.54
C PHE A 109 23.53 2.97 -0.66
N ALA A 110 22.88 2.62 -1.76
CA ALA A 110 23.54 2.10 -2.96
C ALA A 110 24.32 3.15 -3.77
N TYR A 111 24.16 4.44 -3.48
CA TYR A 111 24.93 5.54 -4.06
C TYR A 111 25.82 6.25 -3.03
N SER A 112 25.89 5.74 -1.80
CA SER A 112 26.77 6.32 -0.79
C SER A 112 28.23 6.14 -1.23
N PRO A 113 29.04 7.21 -1.25
CA PRO A 113 30.39 7.20 -1.78
C PRO A 113 31.37 6.27 -1.05
N GLU A 114 31.02 5.80 0.17
CA GLU A 114 31.78 4.73 0.84
C GLU A 114 31.79 3.40 0.05
N CYS A 115 30.83 3.19 -0.86
CA CYS A 115 30.84 2.07 -1.80
C CYS A 115 31.55 2.41 -3.13
N MET A 116 31.82 3.71 -3.40
CA MET A 116 32.58 4.20 -4.57
C MET A 116 34.01 4.63 -4.22
N VAL A 117 34.56 4.12 -3.11
CA VAL A 117 35.99 4.28 -2.80
C VAL A 117 36.76 3.37 -3.76
N LEU A 118 37.06 3.91 -4.96
CA LEU A 118 38.15 3.58 -5.90
C LEU A 118 37.71 3.97 -7.32
N GLY A 119 37.80 5.26 -7.68
CA GLY A 119 37.67 5.64 -9.09
C GLY A 119 37.18 7.08 -9.34
N GLU A 120 38.15 7.97 -9.46
CA GLU A 120 38.12 9.24 -10.18
C GLU A 120 37.19 10.39 -9.76
N GLU A 121 37.82 11.56 -9.65
CA GLU A 121 37.24 12.89 -9.48
C GLU A 121 36.40 13.32 -10.70
N SER A 122 35.28 12.64 -10.97
CA SER A 122 34.33 13.14 -11.97
C SER A 122 33.56 14.33 -11.38
N LYS A 123 34.06 15.54 -11.65
CA LYS A 123 33.46 16.87 -11.38
C LYS A 123 32.10 17.10 -12.08
N HIS A 124 31.40 16.06 -12.54
CA HIS A 124 30.25 16.22 -13.41
C HIS A 124 28.93 16.39 -12.65
N LYS A 125 28.32 17.56 -12.89
CA LYS A 125 26.88 17.83 -12.91
C LYS A 125 26.08 17.10 -11.81
N LYS A 126 25.90 17.76 -10.66
CA LYS A 126 24.89 17.38 -9.66
C LYS A 126 23.53 17.22 -10.37
N ASN A 127 23.15 15.98 -10.66
CA ASN A 127 21.87 15.68 -11.29
C ASN A 127 20.73 16.19 -10.38
N SER A 128 20.03 17.21 -10.88
CA SER A 128 18.93 17.92 -10.20
C SER A 128 17.87 16.96 -9.62
N TYR A 129 17.64 15.83 -10.28
CA TYR A 129 16.70 14.79 -9.85
C TYR A 129 17.07 14.11 -8.53
N LEU A 130 18.36 13.89 -8.27
CA LEU A 130 18.77 13.26 -7.01
C LEU A 130 18.52 14.24 -5.86
N ASN A 131 18.89 15.51 -6.02
CA ASN A 131 18.75 16.56 -5.01
C ASN A 131 17.31 16.72 -4.50
N THR A 132 16.30 16.68 -5.37
CA THR A 132 14.89 16.80 -4.92
C THR A 132 14.45 15.60 -4.08
N THR A 133 15.04 14.43 -4.33
CA THR A 133 14.70 13.18 -3.63
C THR A 133 15.51 13.05 -2.34
N THR A 134 16.78 13.46 -2.33
CA THR A 134 17.65 13.49 -1.15
C THR A 134 17.22 14.53 -0.13
N GLU A 135 16.78 15.72 -0.54
CA GLU A 135 16.35 16.76 0.43
C GLU A 135 15.12 16.32 1.23
N ALA A 136 14.23 15.51 0.63
CA ALA A 136 13.10 14.87 1.29
C ALA A 136 13.48 13.63 2.12
N LEU A 137 14.68 13.07 1.93
CA LEU A 137 15.20 11.90 2.66
C LEU A 137 16.27 12.21 3.70
N ASN A 138 16.86 13.42 3.70
CA ASN A 138 17.99 13.78 4.57
C ASN A 138 17.62 13.85 6.07
N ARG A 139 16.35 13.60 6.42
CA ARG A 139 15.97 13.22 7.78
C ARG A 139 15.95 11.70 7.83
N SER A 140 17.01 11.11 8.40
CA SER A 140 17.13 9.68 8.72
C SER A 140 16.06 9.23 9.72
N LEU A 141 14.80 9.21 9.27
CA LEU A 141 13.67 8.76 10.07
C LEU A 141 13.77 7.26 10.43
N PHE A 142 14.61 6.49 9.75
CA PHE A 142 14.72 5.05 9.92
C PHE A 142 16.17 4.60 10.13
N PRO A 143 16.74 4.77 11.35
CA PRO A 143 18.03 4.15 11.68
C PRO A 143 17.97 2.62 11.46
N LYS A 144 19.09 2.01 11.05
CA LYS A 144 19.22 0.55 10.97
C LYS A 144 18.83 -0.07 12.31
N GLY A 145 17.87 -1.00 12.32
CA GLY A 145 17.29 -1.58 13.54
C GLY A 145 16.06 -0.86 14.10
N SER A 146 15.55 0.17 13.41
CA SER A 146 14.33 0.86 13.80
C SER A 146 13.12 -0.08 13.89
N TRP A 147 12.35 0.06 14.97
CA TRP A 147 11.06 -0.59 15.21
C TRP A 147 10.05 -0.42 14.06
N LEU A 148 10.23 0.60 13.21
CA LEU A 148 9.43 0.82 12.02
C LEU A 148 9.58 -0.30 10.97
N ARG A 149 10.72 -1.00 10.91
CA ARG A 149 10.86 -2.19 10.05
C ARG A 149 9.94 -3.31 10.52
N CYS A 150 9.74 -3.46 11.82
CA CYS A 150 8.79 -4.45 12.36
C CYS A 150 7.37 -4.17 11.88
N LEU A 151 7.00 -2.89 11.71
CA LEU A 151 5.69 -2.49 11.19
C LEU A 151 5.42 -2.97 9.76
N LEU A 152 6.42 -3.31 8.95
CA LEU A 152 6.18 -3.87 7.61
C LEU A 152 5.55 -5.26 7.64
N THR A 153 5.71 -5.98 8.76
CA THR A 153 5.23 -7.36 8.90
C THR A 153 3.72 -7.42 9.12
N SER A 154 3.06 -8.40 8.49
CA SER A 154 1.62 -8.64 8.71
C SER A 154 1.27 -8.87 10.19
N LYS A 155 2.19 -9.49 10.95
CA LYS A 155 2.02 -9.70 12.39
C LYS A 155 1.98 -8.39 13.15
N ALA A 156 2.89 -7.45 12.87
CA ALA A 156 2.88 -6.14 13.51
C ALA A 156 1.61 -5.36 13.18
N HIS A 157 1.11 -5.40 11.94
CA HIS A 157 -0.17 -4.77 11.60
C HIS A 157 -1.33 -5.31 12.44
N VAL A 158 -1.43 -6.63 12.61
CA VAL A 158 -2.48 -7.24 13.46
C VAL A 158 -2.33 -6.80 14.91
N ILE A 159 -1.10 -6.80 15.45
CA ILE A 159 -0.84 -6.33 16.82
C ILE A 159 -1.24 -4.85 16.96
N CYS A 160 -0.86 -3.99 16.01
CA CYS A 160 -1.23 -2.58 16.02
C CYS A 160 -2.76 -2.40 15.99
N ILE A 161 -3.47 -3.13 15.13
CA ILE A 161 -4.94 -3.09 15.07
C ILE A 161 -5.53 -3.51 16.42
N LEU A 162 -5.08 -4.63 17.00
CA LEU A 162 -5.58 -5.12 18.28
C LEU A 162 -5.33 -4.10 19.41
N LEU A 163 -4.12 -3.55 19.51
CA LEU A 163 -3.77 -2.53 20.50
C LEU A 163 -4.64 -1.27 20.37
N TRP A 164 -4.90 -0.83 19.14
CA TRP A 164 -5.76 0.34 18.88
C TRP A 164 -7.25 0.04 19.11
N MET A 165 -7.69 -1.22 19.00
CA MET A 165 -9.07 -1.62 19.26
C MET A 165 -9.41 -1.72 20.75
N VAL A 166 -8.43 -1.97 21.63
CA VAL A 166 -8.63 -2.03 23.09
C VAL A 166 -9.38 -0.82 23.65
N PRO A 167 -8.96 0.45 23.41
CA PRO A 167 -9.69 1.61 23.93
C PRO A 167 -11.13 1.71 23.39
N HIS A 168 -11.38 1.29 22.15
CA HIS A 168 -12.74 1.27 21.57
C HIS A 168 -13.63 0.23 22.24
N VAL A 169 -13.08 -0.95 22.55
CA VAL A 169 -13.81 -1.99 23.29
C VAL A 169 -14.14 -1.49 24.70
N ILE A 170 -13.18 -0.89 25.41
CA ILE A 170 -13.40 -0.32 26.75
C ILE A 170 -14.50 0.75 26.70
N LEU A 171 -14.44 1.67 25.73
CA LEU A 171 -15.46 2.70 25.53
C LEU A 171 -16.84 2.08 25.24
N THR A 172 -16.90 1.06 24.39
CA THR A 172 -18.15 0.34 24.08
C THR A 172 -18.77 -0.27 25.34
N VAL A 173 -17.96 -0.95 26.15
CA VAL A 173 -18.41 -1.56 27.41
C VAL A 173 -18.87 -0.50 28.41
N ALA A 174 -18.15 0.62 28.52
CA ALA A 174 -18.52 1.72 29.41
C ALA A 174 -19.87 2.35 29.01
N ILE A 175 -20.08 2.61 27.73
CA ILE A 175 -21.35 3.14 27.21
C ILE A 175 -22.48 2.13 27.41
N HIS A 176 -22.21 0.85 27.16
CA HIS A 176 -23.19 -0.21 27.39
C HIS A 176 -23.60 -0.31 28.88
N TYR A 177 -22.64 -0.24 29.79
CA TYR A 177 -22.91 -0.22 31.22
C TYR A 177 -23.75 1.00 31.64
N GLN A 178 -23.44 2.19 31.10
CA GLN A 178 -24.24 3.40 31.33
C GLN A 178 -25.67 3.27 30.77
N LEU A 179 -25.84 2.62 29.62
CA LEU A 179 -27.15 2.33 29.04
C LEU A 179 -27.98 1.42 29.96
N LEU A 180 -27.38 0.34 30.46
CA LEU A 180 -28.06 -0.59 31.38
C LEU A 180 -28.50 0.11 32.67
N ASN A 181 -27.63 0.94 33.26
CA ASN A 181 -27.97 1.67 34.48
C ASN A 181 -29.03 2.76 34.26
N ALA A 182 -29.10 3.34 33.06
CA ALA A 182 -30.16 4.28 32.70
C ALA A 182 -31.51 3.55 32.53
N GLU A 183 -31.49 2.32 32.01
CA GLU A 183 -32.69 1.52 31.74
C GLU A 183 -33.39 1.04 33.03
N GLU A 184 -32.67 0.78 34.12
CA GLU A 184 -33.29 0.47 35.43
C GLU A 184 -34.23 1.58 35.93
N SER A 185 -34.03 2.82 35.45
CA SER A 185 -34.91 3.95 35.79
C SER A 185 -36.08 4.15 34.81
N ALA A 186 -36.07 3.49 33.64
CA ALA A 186 -37.04 3.69 32.57
C ALA A 186 -37.49 2.34 31.99
N GLN A 187 -38.68 1.89 32.38
CA GLN A 187 -39.31 0.63 31.98
C GLN A 187 -39.75 0.58 30.48
N TYR A 188 -39.08 1.32 29.61
CA TYR A 188 -39.39 1.45 28.18
C TYR A 188 -38.27 0.84 27.34
N THR A 189 -38.63 -0.09 26.46
CA THR A 189 -37.73 -0.56 25.39
C THR A 189 -37.36 0.62 24.50
N ILE A 190 -36.15 1.15 24.64
CA ILE A 190 -35.65 2.28 23.85
C ILE A 190 -35.69 1.90 22.37
N VAL A 191 -36.51 2.62 21.61
CA VAL A 191 -36.61 2.43 20.16
C VAL A 191 -35.35 2.99 19.51
N ILE A 192 -34.85 2.37 18.43
CA ILE A 192 -33.63 2.82 17.73
C ILE A 192 -33.64 4.31 17.36
N ALA A 193 -34.80 4.87 17.06
CA ALA A 193 -34.93 6.29 16.74
C ALA A 193 -34.42 7.19 17.89
N GLU A 194 -34.71 6.82 19.15
CA GLU A 194 -34.24 7.55 20.33
C GLU A 194 -32.74 7.33 20.55
N CYS A 195 -32.24 6.12 20.28
CA CYS A 195 -30.83 5.76 20.36
C CYS A 195 -29.96 6.61 19.41
N ILE A 196 -30.45 6.80 18.19
CA ILE A 196 -29.79 7.54 17.11
C ILE A 196 -29.70 9.03 17.42
N ASN A 197 -30.74 9.59 18.04
CA ASN A 197 -30.83 11.01 18.37
C ASN A 197 -30.36 11.33 19.80
N GLY A 198 -30.05 10.30 20.58
CA GLY A 198 -29.59 10.42 21.95
C GLY A 198 -28.11 10.75 22.05
N TRP A 199 -27.69 11.16 23.25
CA TRP A 199 -26.29 11.45 23.57
C TRP A 199 -25.37 10.23 23.39
N TYR A 200 -25.92 9.02 23.39
CA TYR A 200 -25.21 7.77 23.09
C TYR A 200 -24.58 7.76 21.70
N TRP A 201 -25.03 8.60 20.77
CA TRP A 201 -24.41 8.73 19.44
C TRP A 201 -23.13 9.57 19.47
N SER A 202 -23.00 10.50 20.42
CA SER A 202 -21.91 11.48 20.47
C SER A 202 -20.51 10.87 20.49
N PRO A 203 -20.23 9.75 21.18
CA PRO A 203 -18.91 9.14 21.11
C PRO A 203 -18.58 8.55 19.73
N VAL A 204 -19.57 8.05 18.97
CA VAL A 204 -19.34 7.63 17.57
C VAL A 204 -18.92 8.82 16.71
N LEU A 205 -19.63 9.94 16.86
CA LEU A 205 -19.32 11.18 16.17
C LEU A 205 -17.93 11.72 16.57
N GLY A 206 -17.57 11.66 17.85
CA GLY A 206 -16.25 12.03 18.35
C GLY A 206 -15.14 11.18 17.75
N ILE A 207 -15.35 9.86 17.64
CA ILE A 207 -14.44 8.94 16.92
C ILE A 207 -14.28 9.39 15.47
N PHE A 208 -15.37 9.67 14.75
CA PHE A 208 -15.31 10.15 13.37
C PHE A 208 -14.49 11.42 13.24
N ILE A 209 -14.75 12.43 14.07
CA ILE A 209 -14.01 13.70 14.06
C ILE A 209 -12.53 13.46 14.33
N LEU A 210 -12.20 12.69 15.37
CA LEU A 210 -10.82 12.40 15.74
C LEU A 210 -10.05 11.75 14.58
N TYR A 211 -10.65 10.76 13.92
CA TYR A 211 -9.97 10.07 12.82
C TYR A 211 -9.93 10.89 11.54
N THR A 212 -11.05 11.48 11.13
CA THR A 212 -11.16 12.18 9.84
C THR A 212 -10.53 13.58 9.84
N LEU A 213 -10.65 14.32 10.95
CA LEU A 213 -10.12 15.68 11.06
C LEU A 213 -8.80 15.73 11.86
N GLY A 214 -8.51 14.73 12.69
CA GLY A 214 -7.24 14.64 13.42
C GLY A 214 -6.20 13.81 12.68
N LEU A 215 -6.45 12.51 12.53
CA LEU A 215 -5.41 11.56 12.08
C LEU A 215 -5.16 11.61 10.55
N LEU A 216 -6.19 11.83 9.75
CA LEU A 216 -6.05 11.91 8.29
C LEU A 216 -5.17 13.10 7.82
N PRO A 217 -5.28 14.33 8.37
CA PRO A 217 -4.32 15.40 8.06
C PRO A 217 -2.88 15.07 8.42
N VAL A 218 -2.65 14.37 9.54
CA VAL A 218 -1.32 13.87 9.91
C VAL A 218 -0.79 12.90 8.86
N MET A 219 -1.63 12.01 8.33
CA MET A 219 -1.26 11.12 7.22
C MET A 219 -0.89 11.88 5.94
N LEU A 220 -1.61 12.94 5.58
CA LEU A 220 -1.24 13.80 4.43
C LEU A 220 0.13 14.43 4.61
N TYR A 221 0.45 14.87 5.83
CA TYR A 221 1.76 15.42 6.13
C TYR A 221 2.87 14.39 5.88
N TYR A 222 2.69 13.13 6.32
CA TYR A 222 3.66 12.06 6.06
C TYR A 222 3.75 11.64 4.59
N LEU A 223 2.67 11.81 3.82
CA LEU A 223 2.63 11.58 2.36
C LEU A 223 3.27 12.70 1.54
N ARG A 224 3.68 13.81 2.17
CA ARG A 224 4.33 14.92 1.45
C ARG A 224 5.62 14.42 0.79
N GLY A 225 5.72 14.66 -0.52
CA GLY A 225 6.86 14.24 -1.34
C GLY A 225 6.82 12.79 -1.83
N VAL A 226 5.84 11.99 -1.44
CA VAL A 226 5.66 10.65 -1.99
C VAL A 226 5.11 10.76 -3.42
N ARG A 227 5.80 10.12 -4.37
CA ARG A 227 5.37 9.94 -5.77
C ARG A 227 5.39 8.46 -6.05
N ASP A 228 4.28 7.77 -5.82
CA ASP A 228 4.18 6.34 -6.03
C ASP A 228 3.67 6.00 -7.44
N ALA A 229 3.98 4.80 -7.94
CA ALA A 229 3.57 4.34 -9.27
C ALA A 229 2.17 3.66 -9.28
N TYR A 230 1.48 3.57 -8.15
CA TYR A 230 0.28 2.75 -7.96
C TYR A 230 -0.97 3.57 -7.57
N ASP A 231 -0.90 4.89 -7.76
CA ASP A 231 -1.92 5.87 -7.39
C ASP A 231 -2.38 5.76 -5.91
N ILE A 232 -1.52 5.29 -5.01
CA ILE A 232 -1.79 5.13 -3.58
C ILE A 232 -2.02 6.48 -2.93
N LYS A 233 -1.19 7.48 -3.26
CA LYS A 233 -1.38 8.84 -2.74
C LYS A 233 -2.74 9.41 -3.16
N VAL A 234 -3.18 9.10 -4.39
CA VAL A 234 -4.50 9.52 -4.90
C VAL A 234 -5.61 8.82 -4.13
N GLU A 235 -5.47 7.52 -3.85
CA GLU A 235 -6.39 6.75 -3.00
C GLU A 235 -6.54 7.39 -1.61
N VAL A 236 -5.43 7.71 -0.93
CA VAL A 236 -5.46 8.36 0.38
C VAL A 236 -6.11 9.74 0.30
N LEU A 237 -5.80 10.53 -0.72
CA LEU A 237 -6.40 11.85 -0.87
C LEU A 237 -7.92 11.77 -1.02
N TRP A 238 -8.41 10.82 -1.81
CA TRP A 238 -9.84 10.57 -1.93
C TRP A 238 -10.49 10.13 -0.63
N ASP A 239 -9.86 9.21 0.09
CA ASP A 239 -10.30 8.75 1.42
C ASP A 239 -10.48 9.94 2.38
N ILE A 240 -9.57 10.91 2.32
CA ILE A 240 -9.60 12.11 3.17
C ILE A 240 -10.66 13.09 2.72
N CYS A 241 -10.76 13.37 1.42
CA CYS A 241 -11.79 14.25 0.90
C CYS A 241 -13.18 13.72 1.20
N ILE A 242 -13.43 12.43 0.93
CA ILE A 242 -14.73 11.78 1.20
C ILE A 242 -15.01 11.76 2.70
N GLY A 243 -14.02 11.39 3.51
CA GLY A 243 -14.13 11.40 4.97
C GLY A 243 -14.50 12.76 5.52
N ALA A 244 -13.76 13.81 5.14
CA ALA A 244 -14.01 15.17 5.62
C ALA A 244 -15.37 15.71 5.17
N VAL A 245 -15.73 15.55 3.88
CA VAL A 245 -17.03 15.99 3.36
C VAL A 245 -18.17 15.27 4.06
N SER A 246 -18.06 13.96 4.26
CA SER A 246 -19.11 13.17 4.92
C SER A 246 -19.23 13.50 6.40
N THR A 247 -18.12 13.71 7.11
CA THR A 247 -18.13 14.17 8.52
C THR A 247 -18.79 15.54 8.64
N ILE A 248 -18.43 16.50 7.79
CA ILE A 248 -19.03 17.84 7.80
C ILE A 248 -20.53 17.75 7.48
N ALA A 249 -20.91 16.97 6.47
CA ALA A 249 -22.32 16.77 6.12
C ALA A 249 -23.11 16.10 7.25
N CYS A 250 -22.52 15.12 7.94
CA CYS A 250 -23.12 14.49 9.11
C CYS A 250 -23.33 15.48 10.26
N LEU A 251 -22.35 16.35 10.53
CA LEU A 251 -22.44 17.39 11.55
C LEU A 251 -23.52 18.42 11.21
N LEU A 252 -23.50 18.95 9.99
CA LEU A 252 -24.51 19.89 9.51
C LEU A 252 -25.91 19.28 9.53
N SER A 253 -26.04 18.01 9.15
CA SER A 253 -27.32 17.29 9.19
C SER A 253 -27.82 17.10 10.63
N THR A 254 -26.92 16.97 11.60
CA THR A 254 -27.28 16.87 13.02
C THR A 254 -27.80 18.20 13.56
N GLU A 255 -27.19 19.33 13.16
CA GLU A 255 -27.55 20.67 13.65
C GLU A 255 -28.72 21.30 12.89
N LEU A 256 -28.79 21.12 11.56
CA LEU A 256 -29.73 21.86 10.70
C LEU A 256 -31.03 21.10 10.46
N ASN A 257 -31.01 19.77 10.51
CA ASN A 257 -32.13 18.98 10.02
C ASN A 257 -33.21 18.80 11.09
N HIS A 258 -33.99 19.86 11.32
CA HIS A 258 -35.19 19.82 12.17
C HIS A 258 -36.42 19.25 11.44
N ASN A 259 -36.30 18.98 10.13
CA ASN A 259 -37.42 18.50 9.33
C ASN A 259 -37.56 16.98 9.46
N GLU A 260 -38.55 16.54 10.22
CA GLU A 260 -38.87 15.11 10.44
C GLU A 260 -39.04 14.32 9.13
N THR A 261 -39.56 14.96 8.07
CA THR A 261 -39.74 14.30 6.77
C THR A 261 -38.40 13.99 6.11
N LEU A 262 -37.45 14.93 6.19
CA LEU A 262 -36.11 14.73 5.64
C LEU A 262 -35.32 13.73 6.49
N LEU A 263 -35.43 13.78 7.81
CA LEU A 263 -34.81 12.79 8.71
C LEU A 263 -35.36 11.38 8.49
N ARG A 264 -36.65 11.24 8.16
CA ARG A 264 -37.25 9.94 7.80
C ARG A 264 -36.72 9.41 6.47
N LEU A 265 -36.48 10.28 5.49
CA LEU A 265 -35.96 9.90 4.17
C LEU A 265 -34.45 9.68 4.16
N PHE A 266 -33.71 10.42 4.98
CA PHE A 266 -32.26 10.41 5.03
C PHE A 266 -31.77 10.65 6.47
N PRO A 267 -31.75 9.61 7.31
CA PRO A 267 -31.21 9.70 8.66
C PRO A 267 -29.75 10.17 8.65
N ASN A 268 -29.33 10.90 9.68
CA ASN A 268 -27.98 11.47 9.78
C ASN A 268 -26.87 10.42 9.60
N GLN A 269 -27.11 9.16 9.99
CA GLN A 269 -26.14 8.08 9.85
C GLN A 269 -25.92 7.62 8.41
N MET A 270 -26.81 7.97 7.47
CA MET A 270 -26.63 7.64 6.06
C MET A 270 -25.38 8.29 5.47
N TRP A 271 -24.94 9.44 6.00
CA TRP A 271 -23.65 10.02 5.64
C TRP A 271 -22.48 9.06 5.90
N ASN A 272 -22.53 8.29 6.97
CA ASN A 272 -21.51 7.28 7.28
C ASN A 272 -21.56 6.10 6.32
N ALA A 273 -22.77 5.62 5.98
CA ALA A 273 -22.93 4.58 4.98
C ALA A 273 -22.38 5.04 3.61
N LEU A 274 -22.75 6.23 3.15
CA LEU A 274 -22.26 6.80 1.89
C LEU A 274 -20.74 6.95 1.88
N MET A 275 -20.16 7.42 2.99
CA MET A 275 -18.71 7.54 3.15
C MET A 275 -18.04 6.16 3.03
N CYS A 276 -18.50 5.16 3.80
CA CYS A 276 -17.99 3.80 3.76
C CYS A 276 -18.10 3.20 2.35
N MET A 277 -19.26 3.35 1.70
CA MET A 277 -19.48 2.84 0.35
C MET A 277 -18.55 3.50 -0.67
N SER A 278 -18.41 4.81 -0.62
CA SER A 278 -17.58 5.58 -1.56
C SER A 278 -16.09 5.24 -1.42
N MET A 279 -15.58 5.19 -0.18
CA MET A 279 -14.18 4.80 0.08
C MET A 279 -13.91 3.36 -0.35
N TYR A 280 -14.86 2.44 -0.12
CA TYR A 280 -14.72 1.06 -0.59
C TYR A 280 -14.68 0.97 -2.12
N CYS A 281 -15.56 1.70 -2.81
CA CYS A 281 -15.57 1.77 -4.27
C CYS A 281 -14.22 2.26 -4.82
N ILE A 282 -13.59 3.26 -4.20
CA ILE A 282 -12.28 3.76 -4.60
C ILE A 282 -11.16 2.76 -4.33
N ALA A 283 -11.16 2.14 -3.14
CA ALA A 283 -10.19 1.12 -2.76
C ALA A 283 -10.21 -0.11 -3.70
N VAL A 284 -11.36 -0.40 -4.30
CA VAL A 284 -11.52 -1.43 -5.33
C VAL A 284 -11.16 -0.90 -6.71
N ALA A 285 -11.73 0.23 -7.13
CA ALA A 285 -11.63 0.73 -8.50
C ALA A 285 -10.19 1.07 -8.91
N ILE A 286 -9.42 1.74 -8.05
CA ILE A 286 -8.05 2.15 -8.36
C ILE A 286 -7.17 0.94 -8.77
N PRO A 287 -7.00 -0.11 -7.94
CA PRO A 287 -6.19 -1.27 -8.32
C PRO A 287 -6.66 -1.99 -9.59
N PHE A 288 -7.97 -2.01 -9.88
CA PHE A 288 -8.49 -2.60 -11.11
C PHE A 288 -8.25 -1.73 -12.35
N CYS A 289 -8.42 -0.41 -12.23
CA CYS A 289 -8.05 0.54 -13.27
C CYS A 289 -6.56 0.47 -13.59
N GLU A 290 -5.71 0.37 -12.56
CA GLU A 290 -4.27 0.12 -12.69
C GLU A 290 -3.96 -1.19 -13.41
N LYS A 291 -4.61 -2.29 -13.02
CA LYS A 291 -4.46 -3.57 -13.71
C LYS A 291 -4.83 -3.46 -15.19
N ARG A 292 -5.94 -2.79 -15.52
CA ARG A 292 -6.37 -2.60 -16.90
C ARG A 292 -5.38 -1.74 -17.69
N ARG A 293 -4.89 -0.62 -17.10
CA ARG A 293 -3.85 0.23 -17.69
C ARG A 293 -2.57 -0.56 -17.97
N PHE A 294 -2.14 -1.38 -17.02
CA PHE A 294 -0.96 -2.25 -17.16
C PHE A 294 -1.12 -3.26 -18.30
N LEU A 295 -2.28 -3.95 -18.37
CA LEU A 295 -2.54 -4.92 -19.44
C LEU A 295 -2.65 -4.27 -20.82
N ALA A 296 -3.19 -3.05 -20.90
CA ALA A 296 -3.29 -2.31 -22.15
C ALA A 296 -1.93 -1.78 -22.63
N SER A 297 -1.00 -1.54 -21.71
CA SER A 297 0.33 -0.95 -22.00
C SER A 297 1.42 -2.01 -22.12
N TYR A 298 1.07 -3.30 -22.18
CA TYR A 298 2.06 -4.37 -22.26
C TYR A 298 2.69 -4.37 -23.65
N PRO A 299 3.96 -3.98 -23.81
CA PRO A 299 4.56 -3.96 -25.13
C PRO A 299 4.75 -5.40 -25.62
N THR A 300 4.65 -5.60 -26.94
CA THR A 300 5.07 -6.86 -27.57
C THR A 300 6.55 -7.08 -27.29
N ARG A 301 6.91 -8.28 -26.82
CA ARG A 301 8.29 -8.63 -26.43
C ARG A 301 9.31 -8.22 -27.49
N ASP A 302 9.02 -8.55 -28.75
CA ASP A 302 9.94 -8.37 -29.87
C ASP A 302 10.33 -6.90 -30.12
N GLY A 303 9.40 -5.97 -29.89
CA GLY A 303 9.65 -4.53 -30.10
C GLY A 303 10.24 -3.82 -28.88
N ALA A 304 9.90 -4.27 -27.68
CA ALA A 304 10.33 -3.61 -26.44
C ALA A 304 11.67 -4.10 -25.90
N GLN A 305 12.08 -5.33 -26.25
CA GLN A 305 13.31 -5.91 -25.72
C GLN A 305 14.56 -5.11 -26.14
N PRO A 306 14.74 -4.67 -27.40
CA PRO A 306 15.90 -3.84 -27.78
C PRO A 306 15.95 -2.53 -27.00
N LEU A 307 14.83 -1.82 -26.89
CA LEU A 307 14.75 -0.57 -26.10
C LEU A 307 15.11 -0.81 -24.63
N PHE A 308 14.68 -1.93 -24.05
CA PHE A 308 15.04 -2.26 -22.68
C PHE A 308 16.54 -2.49 -22.53
N GLU A 309 17.16 -3.23 -23.46
CA GLU A 309 18.60 -3.44 -23.48
C GLU A 309 19.37 -2.12 -23.65
N ASP A 310 18.87 -1.20 -24.47
CA ASP A 310 19.47 0.13 -24.66
C ASP A 310 19.40 0.96 -23.36
N ILE A 311 18.26 0.91 -22.65
CA ILE A 311 18.10 1.56 -21.34
C ILE A 311 19.05 0.96 -20.30
N LEU A 312 19.31 -0.35 -20.34
CA LEU A 312 20.24 -1.00 -19.43
C LEU A 312 21.71 -0.68 -19.74
N LYS A 313 22.04 -0.30 -20.99
CA LYS A 313 23.40 0.08 -21.42
C LYS A 313 23.67 1.57 -21.21
N ASP A 314 22.70 2.43 -21.43
CA ASP A 314 22.83 3.87 -21.21
C ASP A 314 22.78 4.22 -19.71
N SER A 315 23.88 4.75 -19.18
CA SER A 315 24.01 5.07 -17.74
C SER A 315 22.97 6.09 -17.26
N SER A 316 22.56 7.04 -18.11
CA SER A 316 21.58 8.07 -17.77
C SER A 316 20.16 7.50 -17.73
N LEU A 317 19.76 6.75 -18.77
CA LEU A 317 18.44 6.10 -18.83
C LEU A 317 18.31 5.03 -17.76
N PHE A 318 19.38 4.27 -17.49
CA PHE A 318 19.41 3.32 -16.40
C PHE A 318 19.23 4.01 -15.05
N GLN A 319 19.83 5.19 -14.83
CA GLN A 319 19.64 5.95 -13.60
C GLN A 319 18.18 6.40 -13.42
N GLU A 320 17.51 6.81 -14.50
CA GLU A 320 16.09 7.14 -14.46
C GLU A 320 15.20 5.92 -14.22
N PHE A 321 15.49 4.79 -14.88
CA PHE A 321 14.80 3.52 -14.68
C PHE A 321 14.97 3.03 -13.24
N HIS A 322 16.18 3.15 -12.70
CA HIS A 322 16.50 2.87 -11.31
C HIS A 322 15.71 3.78 -10.36
N ALA A 323 15.67 5.09 -10.60
CA ALA A 323 14.85 6.01 -9.79
C ALA A 323 13.34 5.69 -9.86
N PHE A 324 12.86 5.23 -11.01
CA PHE A 324 11.48 4.78 -11.18
C PHE A 324 11.20 3.49 -10.40
N SER A 325 12.10 2.50 -10.42
CA SER A 325 11.94 1.22 -9.72
C SER A 325 11.66 1.36 -8.23
N VAL A 326 12.05 2.49 -7.64
CA VAL A 326 11.79 2.83 -6.24
C VAL A 326 10.34 3.19 -6.00
N ARG A 327 9.78 3.99 -6.91
CA ARG A 327 8.34 4.31 -6.93
C ARG A 327 7.49 3.07 -7.18
N ASP A 328 8.10 2.08 -7.82
CA ASP A 328 7.53 0.79 -8.15
C ASP A 328 7.76 -0.30 -7.08
N PHE A 329 8.48 0.00 -6.00
CA PHE A 329 8.87 -0.97 -4.97
C PHE A 329 9.60 -2.21 -5.52
N SER A 330 10.47 -2.03 -6.51
CA SER A 330 11.25 -3.07 -7.20
C SER A 330 12.73 -2.70 -7.36
N VAL A 331 13.25 -1.84 -6.48
CA VAL A 331 14.62 -1.26 -6.56
C VAL A 331 15.74 -2.28 -6.39
N GLU A 332 15.48 -3.38 -5.68
CA GLU A 332 16.43 -4.48 -5.49
C GLU A 332 16.89 -5.07 -6.82
N ASN A 333 16.01 -5.13 -7.83
CA ASN A 333 16.31 -5.72 -9.13
C ASN A 333 17.38 -4.96 -9.93
N PRO A 334 17.24 -3.65 -10.21
CA PRO A 334 18.28 -2.90 -10.91
C PRO A 334 19.54 -2.72 -10.07
N LEU A 335 19.43 -2.70 -8.74
CA LEU A 335 20.61 -2.69 -7.85
C LEU A 335 21.44 -3.96 -7.99
N PHE A 336 20.78 -5.12 -7.95
CA PHE A 336 21.42 -6.42 -8.18
C PHE A 336 22.04 -6.48 -9.58
N TYR A 337 21.28 -6.13 -10.62
CA TYR A 337 21.74 -6.12 -12.01
C TYR A 337 23.04 -5.31 -12.18
N ARG A 338 23.06 -4.07 -11.65
CA ARG A 338 24.24 -3.21 -11.74
C ARG A 338 25.45 -3.82 -11.01
N ARG A 339 25.25 -4.30 -9.78
CA ARG A 339 26.35 -4.82 -8.94
C ARG A 339 26.94 -6.11 -9.52
N VAL A 340 26.10 -7.00 -10.04
CA VAL A 340 26.57 -8.23 -10.70
C VAL A 340 27.30 -7.93 -12.00
N ASN A 341 26.79 -7.02 -12.85
CA ASN A 341 27.50 -6.67 -14.10
C ASN A 341 28.87 -6.05 -13.84
N GLN A 342 28.98 -5.20 -12.81
CA GLN A 342 30.26 -4.65 -12.38
C GLN A 342 31.21 -5.77 -11.93
N TRP A 343 30.74 -6.68 -11.09
CA TRP A 343 31.53 -7.82 -10.63
C TRP A 343 31.96 -8.76 -11.78
N ILE A 344 31.08 -9.02 -12.76
CA ILE A 344 31.41 -9.81 -13.96
C ILE A 344 32.52 -9.12 -14.78
N HIS A 345 32.44 -7.79 -14.93
CA HIS A 345 33.48 -7.02 -15.62
C HIS A 345 34.83 -7.15 -14.91
N ASP A 346 34.86 -6.91 -13.60
CA ASP A 346 36.07 -7.02 -12.78
C ASP A 346 36.67 -8.43 -12.83
N MET A 347 35.82 -9.47 -12.90
CA MET A 347 36.25 -10.86 -13.02
C MET A 347 36.87 -11.16 -14.39
N LYS A 348 36.29 -10.64 -15.49
CA LYS A 348 36.85 -10.79 -16.84
C LYS A 348 38.18 -10.06 -17.01
N ASP A 349 38.30 -8.87 -16.42
CA ASP A 349 39.56 -8.12 -16.40
C ASP A 349 40.65 -8.93 -15.68
N LEU A 350 40.30 -9.59 -14.57
CA LEU A 350 41.20 -10.47 -13.82
C LEU A 350 41.57 -11.74 -14.62
N GLU A 351 40.64 -12.33 -15.36
CA GLU A 351 40.92 -13.49 -16.23
C GLU A 351 41.87 -13.14 -17.38
N SER A 352 41.83 -11.89 -17.87
CA SER A 352 42.71 -11.40 -18.94
C SER A 352 44.10 -10.96 -18.47
N SER A 353 44.27 -10.65 -17.18
CA SER A 353 45.48 -10.09 -16.58
C SER A 353 46.23 -11.11 -15.71
N GLU A 354 47.51 -10.88 -15.41
CA GLU A 354 48.23 -11.69 -14.41
C GLU A 354 47.57 -11.51 -13.02
N CYS A 355 46.75 -12.48 -12.64
CA CYS A 355 45.93 -12.46 -11.44
C CYS A 355 46.79 -12.48 -10.16
N THR A 356 46.78 -11.38 -9.40
CA THR A 356 47.32 -11.40 -8.04
C THR A 356 46.35 -12.16 -7.10
N PRO A 357 46.85 -13.00 -6.18
CA PRO A 357 46.00 -13.71 -5.21
C PRO A 357 45.08 -12.78 -4.40
N LEU A 358 45.54 -11.55 -4.13
CA LEU A 358 44.79 -10.53 -3.40
C LEU A 358 43.51 -10.09 -4.15
N MET A 359 43.59 -9.91 -5.48
CA MET A 359 42.43 -9.53 -6.29
C MET A 359 41.37 -10.64 -6.33
N ARG A 360 41.80 -11.90 -6.42
CA ARG A 360 40.90 -13.06 -6.35
C ARG A 360 40.14 -13.10 -5.01
N THR A 361 40.85 -12.92 -3.90
CA THR A 361 40.22 -12.85 -2.57
C THR A 361 39.21 -11.70 -2.47
N LYS A 362 39.51 -10.55 -3.06
CA LYS A 362 38.58 -9.40 -3.11
C LYS A 362 37.30 -9.74 -3.89
N LEU A 363 37.42 -10.39 -5.05
CA LEU A 363 36.26 -10.78 -5.86
C LEU A 363 35.42 -11.89 -5.24
N HIS A 364 36.05 -12.86 -4.57
CA HIS A 364 35.33 -13.88 -3.78
C HIS A 364 34.54 -13.23 -2.64
N LYS A 365 35.17 -12.27 -1.94
CA LYS A 365 34.50 -11.50 -0.89
C LYS A 365 33.31 -10.73 -1.46
N GLU A 366 33.48 -10.06 -2.59
CA GLU A 366 32.40 -9.32 -3.26
C GLU A 366 31.25 -10.24 -3.69
N ALA A 367 31.53 -11.43 -4.24
CA ALA A 367 30.50 -12.41 -4.57
C ALA A 367 29.69 -12.84 -3.33
N TYR A 368 30.36 -13.05 -2.19
CA TYR A 368 29.69 -13.35 -0.92
C TYR A 368 28.83 -12.15 -0.43
N GLU A 369 29.32 -10.92 -0.56
CA GLU A 369 28.56 -9.71 -0.22
C GLU A 369 27.31 -9.55 -1.09
N ILE A 370 27.41 -9.79 -2.40
CA ILE A 370 26.26 -9.83 -3.32
C ILE A 370 25.24 -10.88 -2.86
N PHE A 371 25.71 -12.09 -2.54
CA PHE A 371 24.85 -13.16 -2.06
C PHE A 371 24.13 -12.77 -0.77
N GLN A 372 24.85 -12.27 0.23
CA GLN A 372 24.26 -11.85 1.51
C GLN A 372 23.28 -10.67 1.36
N THR A 373 23.53 -9.77 0.42
CA THR A 373 22.73 -8.55 0.24
C THR A 373 21.45 -8.80 -0.57
N PHE A 374 21.51 -9.66 -1.59
CA PHE A 374 20.42 -9.82 -2.56
C PHE A 374 19.82 -11.22 -2.60
N ILE A 375 20.58 -12.29 -2.30
CA ILE A 375 20.14 -13.67 -2.58
C ILE A 375 19.79 -14.43 -1.30
N ALA A 376 20.48 -14.16 -0.20
CA ALA A 376 20.25 -14.82 1.07
C ALA A 376 18.80 -14.63 1.55
N ARG A 377 18.25 -15.64 2.22
CA ARG A 377 16.88 -15.57 2.76
C ARG A 377 16.79 -14.47 3.81
N ASN A 378 15.78 -13.62 3.69
CA ASN A 378 15.60 -12.42 4.52
C ASN A 378 16.70 -11.36 4.32
N ALA A 379 17.41 -11.38 3.19
CA ALA A 379 18.33 -10.30 2.85
C ALA A 379 17.57 -8.97 2.71
N ASP A 380 18.23 -7.85 3.05
CA ASP A 380 17.63 -6.52 2.98
C ASP A 380 17.09 -6.19 1.57
N PHE A 381 17.73 -6.75 0.54
CA PHE A 381 17.38 -6.59 -0.88
C PHE A 381 17.09 -7.94 -1.54
N GLU A 382 16.48 -8.87 -0.80
CA GLU A 382 16.13 -10.20 -1.32
C GLU A 382 15.38 -10.11 -2.67
N ILE A 383 16.01 -10.61 -3.73
CA ILE A 383 15.43 -10.68 -5.08
C ILE A 383 14.61 -11.96 -5.27
N ASN A 384 13.57 -11.89 -6.08
CA ASN A 384 12.66 -13.00 -6.31
C ASN A 384 13.17 -13.95 -7.41
N ILE A 385 14.14 -14.80 -7.10
CA ILE A 385 14.68 -15.82 -8.02
C ILE A 385 14.12 -17.22 -7.75
N ARG A 386 14.24 -18.13 -8.72
CA ARG A 386 13.84 -19.53 -8.59
C ARG A 386 14.67 -20.24 -7.52
N GLY A 387 14.04 -21.16 -6.79
CA GLY A 387 14.72 -21.92 -5.71
C GLY A 387 15.92 -22.74 -6.19
N GLU A 388 15.88 -23.24 -7.42
CA GLU A 388 17.01 -23.96 -8.05
C GLU A 388 18.22 -23.03 -8.26
N THR A 389 17.97 -21.81 -8.73
CA THR A 389 19.00 -20.78 -8.95
C THR A 389 19.66 -20.38 -7.61
N TYR A 390 18.85 -20.18 -6.57
CA TYR A 390 19.35 -19.98 -5.20
C TYR A 390 20.24 -21.15 -4.72
N GLN A 391 19.76 -22.39 -4.86
CA GLN A 391 20.47 -23.58 -4.39
C GLN A 391 21.83 -23.74 -5.07
N ARG A 392 21.87 -23.50 -6.39
CA ARG A 392 23.10 -23.58 -7.18
C ARG A 392 24.13 -22.54 -6.74
N ILE A 393 23.74 -21.26 -6.66
CA ILE A 393 24.64 -20.18 -6.23
C ILE A 393 25.15 -20.45 -4.80
N SER A 394 24.27 -20.87 -3.90
CA SER A 394 24.64 -21.21 -2.52
C SER A 394 25.63 -22.39 -2.47
N HIS A 395 25.44 -23.40 -3.32
CA HIS A 395 26.33 -24.56 -3.39
C HIS A 395 27.70 -24.15 -3.94
N ASP A 396 27.75 -23.44 -5.06
CA ASP A 396 28.97 -23.00 -5.72
C ASP A 396 29.81 -22.08 -4.80
N LEU A 397 29.16 -21.16 -4.06
CA LEU A 397 29.84 -20.35 -3.03
C LEU A 397 30.38 -21.18 -1.87
N THR A 398 29.68 -22.24 -1.45
CA THR A 398 30.14 -23.12 -0.35
C THR A 398 31.34 -23.96 -0.77
N GLN A 399 31.44 -24.31 -2.06
CA GLN A 399 32.56 -25.04 -2.64
C GLN A 399 33.71 -24.12 -3.09
N GLU A 400 33.64 -22.82 -2.79
CA GLU A 400 34.58 -21.78 -3.26
C GLU A 400 34.73 -21.74 -4.80
N LYS A 401 33.72 -22.23 -5.52
CA LYS A 401 33.67 -22.25 -6.99
C LYS A 401 33.12 -20.93 -7.50
N VAL A 402 33.94 -19.88 -7.39
CA VAL A 402 33.58 -18.52 -7.82
C VAL A 402 34.11 -18.28 -9.24
N GLU A 403 33.25 -18.55 -10.23
CA GLU A 403 33.51 -18.33 -11.66
C GLU A 403 32.71 -17.13 -12.16
N SER A 404 33.14 -16.47 -13.25
CA SER A 404 32.44 -15.31 -13.83
C SER A 404 30.97 -15.59 -14.18
N THR A 405 30.60 -16.86 -14.39
CA THR A 405 29.23 -17.31 -14.68
C THR A 405 28.36 -17.58 -13.44
N LEU A 406 28.87 -17.36 -12.22
CA LEU A 406 28.19 -17.69 -10.96
C LEU A 406 26.77 -17.12 -10.89
N PHE A 407 26.57 -15.89 -11.37
CA PHE A 407 25.30 -15.18 -11.28
C PHE A 407 24.49 -15.13 -12.58
N ASP A 408 24.95 -15.71 -13.69
CA ASP A 408 24.32 -15.55 -15.02
C ASP A 408 22.83 -15.90 -15.03
N ARG A 409 22.48 -17.00 -14.36
CA ARG A 409 21.09 -17.45 -14.28
C ARG A 409 20.22 -16.51 -13.45
N ALA A 410 20.73 -16.03 -12.30
CA ALA A 410 20.01 -15.06 -11.48
C ALA A 410 19.88 -13.71 -12.20
N LEU A 411 20.93 -13.27 -12.89
CA LEU A 411 20.95 -12.06 -13.70
C LEU A 411 19.91 -12.13 -14.82
N SER A 412 19.82 -13.26 -15.54
CA SER A 412 18.79 -13.50 -16.55
C SER A 412 17.38 -13.46 -15.96
N GLU A 413 17.14 -14.13 -14.84
CA GLU A 413 15.83 -14.13 -14.17
C GLU A 413 15.41 -12.74 -13.69
N VAL A 414 16.33 -11.96 -13.11
CA VAL A 414 16.06 -10.58 -12.67
C VAL A 414 15.83 -9.65 -13.85
N THR A 415 16.60 -9.80 -14.93
CA THR A 415 16.44 -9.01 -16.15
C THR A 415 15.08 -9.27 -16.79
N ASP A 416 14.67 -10.53 -16.91
CA ASP A 416 13.33 -10.92 -17.36
C ASP A 416 12.24 -10.33 -16.47
N MET A 417 12.44 -10.32 -15.15
CA MET A 417 11.47 -9.75 -14.20
C MET A 417 11.34 -8.23 -14.35
N MET A 418 12.46 -7.51 -14.45
CA MET A 418 12.47 -6.07 -14.72
C MET A 418 11.76 -5.75 -16.04
N PHE A 419 12.05 -6.52 -17.09
CA PHE A 419 11.43 -6.38 -18.41
C PHE A 419 9.92 -6.63 -18.37
N GLN A 420 9.47 -7.69 -17.70
CA GLN A 420 8.07 -8.08 -17.70
C GLN A 420 7.21 -7.24 -16.75
N GLN A 421 7.79 -6.71 -15.67
CA GLN A 421 7.05 -6.08 -14.59
C GLN A 421 7.30 -4.58 -14.52
N THR A 422 8.55 -4.16 -14.30
CA THR A 422 8.89 -2.76 -14.03
C THR A 422 8.89 -1.92 -15.31
N PHE A 423 9.41 -2.47 -16.41
CA PHE A 423 9.64 -1.74 -17.65
C PHE A 423 8.37 -1.21 -18.33
N PRO A 424 7.25 -1.95 -18.45
CA PRO A 424 6.02 -1.42 -19.03
C PRO A 424 5.47 -0.21 -18.25
N ARG A 425 5.63 -0.21 -16.92
CA ARG A 425 5.22 0.91 -16.07
C ARG A 425 6.16 2.10 -16.18
N PHE A 426 7.46 1.86 -16.37
CA PHE A 426 8.43 2.91 -16.66
C PHE A 426 8.09 3.62 -17.98
N LEU A 427 7.79 2.86 -19.04
CA LEU A 427 7.37 3.39 -20.33
C LEU A 427 6.11 4.25 -20.20
N HIS A 428 5.12 3.78 -19.46
CA HIS A 428 3.91 4.55 -19.18
C HIS A 428 4.21 5.85 -18.41
N HIS A 429 5.09 5.77 -17.40
CA HIS A 429 5.52 6.94 -16.63
C HIS A 429 6.22 7.99 -17.52
N LYS A 430 6.96 7.54 -18.53
CA LYS A 430 7.61 8.39 -19.53
C LYS A 430 6.67 8.88 -20.65
N GLY A 431 5.45 8.36 -20.74
CA GLY A 431 4.53 8.66 -21.84
C GLY A 431 4.92 8.01 -23.17
N TRP A 432 5.70 6.93 -23.13
CA TRP A 432 6.25 6.25 -24.31
C TRP A 432 5.32 5.16 -24.85
N SER A 433 4.00 5.37 -24.85
CA SER A 433 3.06 4.38 -25.38
C SER A 433 3.00 4.51 -26.92
N ASN A 434 3.53 3.52 -27.65
CA ASN A 434 3.28 3.21 -29.06
C ASN A 434 4.28 3.70 -30.13
N ASN A 435 5.33 4.46 -29.81
CA ASN A 435 6.30 4.90 -30.83
C ASN A 435 7.74 5.00 -30.31
N TYR A 436 8.24 3.85 -29.83
CA TYR A 436 9.52 3.71 -29.12
C TYR A 436 10.73 4.19 -29.91
N SER A 437 10.78 3.88 -31.22
CA SER A 437 11.91 4.19 -32.10
C SER A 437 12.17 5.69 -32.22
N ASN A 438 11.12 6.49 -32.34
CA ASN A 438 11.26 7.93 -32.57
C ASN A 438 11.63 8.71 -31.29
N GLN A 439 11.48 8.10 -30.12
CA GLN A 439 11.72 8.76 -28.83
C GLN A 439 13.16 8.57 -28.35
N LEU A 440 13.80 7.44 -28.66
CA LEU A 440 15.24 7.22 -28.43
C LEU A 440 16.11 8.26 -29.16
N GLU A 441 15.72 8.68 -30.36
CA GLU A 441 16.46 9.69 -31.13
C GLU A 441 16.35 11.12 -30.54
N SER A 442 15.41 11.34 -29.62
CA SER A 442 15.12 12.66 -29.04
C SER A 442 15.75 12.91 -27.66
N VAL A 443 16.30 11.86 -27.04
CA VAL A 443 16.99 11.90 -25.74
C VAL A 443 18.49 11.89 -26.01
#